data_AF-A0A9N9SM00-F1
#
_entry.id   AF-A0A9N9SM00-F1
#
_cell.length_a   1.000
_cell.length_b   1.000
_cell.length_c   1.000
_cell.angle_alpha   90.00
_cell.angle_beta   90.00
_cell.angle_gamma   90.00
#
_symmetry.space_group_name_H-M   'P 1'
#
loop_
_entity.id
_entity.type
_entity.pdbx_description
1 polymer ?
#
loop_
_entity_poly.entity_id
_entity_poly.type
_entity_poly.pdbx_seq_one_letter_code
_entity_poly.pdbx_strand_id
1 'polypeptide(L)' 'MLAQNFLDLLICPPNSYPACAPCCPDPSCQIGPVPCPLLKYCDLECRPICRCNIGYLKDNISGNCVRPEQCPKSQN' A
#
# COMPACT_ATOMS: atom_id res chain seq x y z
N MET A 1 12.17 8.58 28.05
CA MET A 1 11.49 9.23 26.91
C MET A 1 11.09 8.15 25.94
N LEU A 2 9.84 7.68 25.98
CA LEU A 2 9.33 6.60 25.12
C LEU A 2 8.83 7.20 23.80
N ALA A 3 9.74 7.44 22.86
CA ALA A 3 9.37 7.57 21.45
C ALA A 3 9.26 6.15 20.87
N GLN A 4 8.22 5.41 21.28
CA GLN A 4 7.90 4.13 20.64
C GLN A 4 7.30 4.43 19.27
N ASN A 5 7.90 3.86 18.24
CA ASN A 5 7.58 4.14 16.84
C ASN A 5 6.10 3.87 16.60
N PHE A 6 5.36 4.89 16.15
CA PHE A 6 3.93 4.81 15.82
C PHE A 6 3.58 3.71 14.80
N LEU A 7 4.58 3.21 14.05
CA LEU A 7 4.47 2.08 13.13
C LEU A 7 4.21 0.75 13.85
N ASP A 8 4.71 0.57 15.07
CA ASP A 8 4.65 -0.71 15.80
C ASP A 8 3.24 -1.05 16.31
N LEU A 9 2.34 -0.05 16.37
CA LEU A 9 0.93 -0.21 16.74
C LEU A 9 -0.01 -0.35 15.55
N LEU A 10 0.47 -0.13 14.32
CA LEU A 10 -0.35 -0.24 13.13
C LEU A 10 -0.53 -1.72 12.75
N ILE A 11 -1.68 -2.27 13.11
CA ILE A 11 -2.06 -3.63 12.71
C ILE A 11 -2.49 -3.60 11.24
N CYS A 12 -1.72 -4.29 10.40
CA CYS A 12 -1.99 -4.38 8.98
C CYS A 12 -2.73 -5.66 8.60
N PRO A 13 -3.61 -5.62 7.57
CA PRO A 13 -4.33 -6.79 7.10
C PRO A 13 -3.37 -7.84 6.50
N PRO A 14 -3.84 -9.08 6.26
CA PRO A 14 -3.03 -10.11 5.63
C PRO A 14 -2.37 -9.63 4.33
N ASN A 15 -1.15 -10.11 4.10
CA ASN A 15 -0.32 -9.77 2.93
C ASN A 15 0.08 -8.28 2.85
N SER A 16 0.12 -7.58 3.98
CA SER A 16 0.61 -6.21 4.06
C SER A 16 1.47 -5.98 5.30
N TYR A 17 2.23 -4.88 5.30
CA TYR A 17 3.14 -4.51 6.38
C TYR A 17 3.03 -3.02 6.70
N PRO A 18 3.29 -2.59 7.95
CA PRO A 18 3.29 -1.19 8.32
C PRO A 18 4.47 -0.46 7.67
N ALA A 19 4.20 0.70 7.09
CA ALA A 19 5.18 1.56 6.43
C ALA A 19 4.80 3.04 6.57
N CYS A 20 5.72 3.93 6.23
CA CYS A 20 5.39 5.34 6.04
C CYS A 20 4.72 5.55 4.67
N ALA A 21 3.80 6.51 4.59
CA ALA A 21 3.14 6.91 3.36
C ALA A 21 4.19 7.12 2.25
N PRO A 22 4.11 6.34 1.16
CA PRO A 22 5.13 6.39 0.12
C PRO A 22 4.91 7.57 -0.80
N CYS A 23 6.00 8.04 -1.40
CA CYS A 23 5.98 8.93 -2.56
C CYS A 23 5.14 8.37 -3.72
N CYS A 24 5.15 7.05 -3.85
CA CYS A 24 4.63 6.30 -4.97
C CYS A 24 3.37 5.55 -4.54
N PRO A 25 2.27 5.58 -5.31
CA PRO A 25 1.11 4.75 -5.00
C PRO A 25 1.47 3.27 -5.00
N ASP A 26 0.80 2.49 -4.16
CA ASP A 26 0.87 1.04 -4.24
C ASP A 26 0.25 0.55 -5.56
N PRO A 27 0.82 -0.51 -6.16
CA PRO A 27 0.19 -1.14 -7.31
C PRO A 27 -1.17 -1.72 -6.88
N SER A 28 -2.18 -1.52 -7.71
CA SER A 28 -3.56 -1.93 -7.41
C SER A 28 -4.14 -2.78 -8.52
N CYS A 29 -5.19 -3.53 -8.21
CA CYS A 29 -5.88 -4.38 -9.18
C CYS A 29 -6.40 -3.63 -10.41
N GLN A 30 -6.72 -2.33 -10.26
CA GLN A 30 -7.33 -1.50 -11.30
C GLN A 30 -6.29 -0.79 -12.18
N ILE A 31 -5.10 -0.50 -11.65
CA ILE A 31 -4.09 0.35 -12.33
C ILE A 31 -2.81 -0.45 -12.66
N GLY A 32 -2.63 -1.65 -12.08
CA GLY A 32 -1.41 -2.44 -12.24
C GLY A 32 -0.19 -1.75 -11.61
N PRO A 33 1.05 -2.13 -12.01
CA PRO A 33 2.27 -1.45 -11.59
C PRO A 33 2.27 -0.03 -12.14
N VAL A 34 2.07 0.97 -11.27
CA VAL A 34 2.13 2.38 -11.66
C VAL A 34 3.57 2.85 -11.56
N PRO A 35 4.16 3.44 -12.61
CA PRO A 35 5.47 4.08 -12.49
C PRO A 35 5.36 5.19 -11.45
N CYS A 36 6.29 5.20 -10.48
CA CYS A 36 6.35 6.27 -9.50
C CYS A 36 6.65 7.58 -10.23
N PRO A 37 5.73 8.56 -10.26
CA PRO A 37 5.99 9.81 -10.97
C PRO A 37 7.14 10.52 -10.25
N LEU A 38 8.26 10.71 -10.97
CA LEU A 38 9.48 11.38 -10.49
C LEU A 38 9.22 12.80 -9.95
N LEU A 39 8.06 13.38 -10.26
CA LEU A 39 7.67 14.76 -9.94
C LEU A 39 6.73 14.88 -8.72
N LYS A 40 6.36 13.78 -8.05
CA LYS A 40 5.58 13.90 -6.80
C LYS A 40 6.50 14.27 -5.65
N TYR A 41 6.24 15.43 -5.05
CA TYR A 41 6.80 15.81 -3.75
C TYR A 41 6.42 14.73 -2.73
N CYS A 42 7.42 13.98 -2.26
CA CYS A 42 7.26 13.11 -1.11
C CYS A 42 7.09 14.03 0.10
N ASP A 43 5.98 13.91 0.80
CA ASP A 43 5.88 14.53 2.11
C ASP A 43 7.01 13.97 2.99
N LEU A 44 7.78 14.84 3.64
CA LEU A 44 8.84 14.42 4.57
C LEU A 44 8.22 13.86 5.86
N GLU A 45 6.94 14.11 6.10
CA GLU A 45 6.19 13.55 7.21
C GLU A 45 5.83 12.08 6.99
N CYS A 46 6.30 11.21 7.87
CA CYS A 46 5.88 9.81 7.90
C CYS A 46 4.44 9.70 8.44
N ARG A 47 3.49 9.45 7.54
CA ARG A 47 2.14 9.01 7.93
C ARG A 47 2.09 7.48 7.95
N PRO A 48 1.81 6.81 9.08
CA PRO A 48 1.73 5.36 9.13
C PRO A 48 0.62 4.83 8.21
N ILE A 49 0.95 3.88 7.33
CA ILE A 49 0.02 3.19 6.45
C ILE A 49 0.37 1.70 6.34
N CYS A 50 -0.54 0.89 5.81
CA CYS A 50 -0.25 -0.48 5.42
C CYS A 50 0.04 -0.57 3.92
N ARG A 51 1.16 -1.18 3.56
CA ARG A 51 1.57 -1.44 2.18
C ARG A 51 1.49 -2.92 1.83
N CYS A 52 1.10 -3.23 0.61
CA CYS A 52 1.09 -4.61 0.14
C CYS A 52 2.50 -5.20 0.07
N ASN A 53 2.63 -6.47 0.46
CA ASN A 53 3.85 -7.23 0.28
C ASN A 53 4.25 -7.29 -1.21
N ILE A 54 5.53 -7.52 -1.46
CA ILE A 54 6.04 -7.69 -2.84
C ILE A 54 5.24 -8.78 -3.55
N GLY A 55 4.76 -8.49 -4.76
CA GLY A 55 3.95 -9.41 -5.56
C GLY A 55 2.45 -9.39 -5.26
N TYR A 56 2.00 -8.57 -4.30
CA TYR A 56 0.58 -8.37 -4.01
C TYR A 56 0.10 -7.02 -4.54
N LEU A 57 -1.15 -6.98 -4.97
CA LEU A 57 -1.85 -5.79 -5.45
C LEU A 57 -2.92 -5.39 -4.45
N LYS A 58 -3.11 -4.08 -4.27
CA LYS A 58 -4.24 -3.58 -3.49
C LYS A 58 -5.53 -3.74 -4.30
N ASP A 59 -6.48 -4.49 -3.77
CA ASP A 59 -7.84 -4.47 -4.27
C ASP A 59 -8.55 -3.23 -3.71
N ASN A 60 -8.83 -2.25 -4.56
CA ASN A 60 -9.53 -1.04 -4.14
C ASN A 60 -11.00 -1.28 -3.74
N ILE A 61 -11.58 -2.45 -4.03
CA ILE A 61 -12.95 -2.80 -3.61
C ILE A 61 -12.95 -3.26 -2.15
N SER A 62 -12.15 -4.27 -1.81
CA SER A 62 -12.08 -4.81 -0.44
C SER A 62 -11.08 -4.09 0.47
N GLY A 63 -10.15 -3.32 -0.10
CA GLY A 63 -9.04 -2.70 0.61
C GLY A 63 -7.88 -3.66 0.94
N ASN A 64 -8.00 -4.94 0.60
CA ASN A 64 -7.01 -5.97 0.94
C ASN A 64 -5.90 -6.12 -0.12
N CYS A 65 -4.77 -6.67 0.32
CA CYS A 65 -3.68 -7.04 -0.57
C CYS A 65 -3.88 -8.49 -1.05
N VAL A 66 -4.08 -8.64 -2.36
CA VAL A 66 -4.38 -9.92 -3.02
C VAL A 66 -3.35 -10.22 -4.10
N ARG A 67 -3.24 -11.48 -4.53
CA ARG A 67 -2.41 -11.81 -5.69
C ARG A 67 -3.04 -11.25 -6.98
N PRO A 68 -2.26 -10.95 -8.02
CA PRO A 68 -2.78 -10.44 -9.29
C PRO A 68 -3.90 -11.30 -9.89
N GLU A 69 -3.82 -12.62 -9.76
CA GLU A 69 -4.82 -13.56 -10.28
C GLU A 69 -6.13 -13.55 -9.49
N GLN A 70 -6.10 -13.01 -8.26
CA GLN A 70 -7.24 -12.85 -7.38
C GLN A 70 -7.89 -11.46 -7.51
N CYS A 71 -7.32 -10.58 -8.34
CA CYS A 71 -7.93 -9.29 -8.59
C CYS A 71 -9.34 -9.47 -9.16
N PRO A 72 -10.34 -8.73 -8.66
CA PRO A 72 -11.68 -8.80 -9.19
C PRO A 72 -11.62 -8.40 -10.67
N LYS A 73 -12.01 -9.33 -11.55
CA LYS A 73 -12.17 -9.04 -12.97
C LYS A 73 -13.20 -7.91 -13.07
N SER A 74 -12.82 -6.83 -13.75
CA SER A 74 -13.77 -5.79 -14.14
C SER A 74 -15.02 -6.48 -14.70
N GLN A 75 -16.17 -6.28 -14.05
CA GLN A 75 -17.46 -6.66 -14.61
C GLN A 75 -17.73 -5.69 -15.75
N ASN A 76 -17.18 -5.97 -16.94
CA ASN A 76 -17.59 -5.34 -18.18
C ASN A 76 -17.32 -6.24 -19.38
#